data_AF-A0A954LKN2-F1
#
_entry.id   AF-A0A954LKN2-F1
#
_cell.length_a   1.000
_cell.length_b   1.000
_cell.length_c   1.000
_cell.angle_alpha   90.00
_cell.angle_beta   90.00
_cell.angle_gamma   90.00
#
_symmetry.space_group_name_H-M   'P 1'
#
loop_
_entity.id
_entity.type
_entity.pdbx_description
1 polymer ?
#
loop_
_entity_poly.entity_id
_entity_poly.type
_entity_poly.pdbx_seq_one_letter_code
_entity_poly.pdbx_strand_id
1 'polypeptide(L)'
;YDYHNKNGLLYASTDKPLGLYIMKYVVIDGVSKPAEDSMAYGNLVDADFRQKVFEIADRLKIPPDYLMTVMAIETSKNVNGKMVPTFDPSIKNPGSSAVGLIQFMKATAKDLGTTTEKLAKMSAVDQLDYVEKYLKPYVGKMKSVEDVYLAVFYPNAIGKKDGYEFPQSIYQPNKGLDKDKNGKLTKGEIANFVRRTLKRGQKSKPKSTPLP
;
A
#
# COMPACT_ATOMS: atom_id res chain seq x y z
N TYR A 1 3.36 19.89 -22.42
CA TYR A 1 3.92 18.58 -22.05
C TYR A 1 4.91 18.22 -23.12
N ASP A 2 6.20 18.38 -22.84
CA ASP A 2 7.25 17.98 -23.78
C ASP A 2 7.59 16.51 -23.53
N TYR A 3 7.21 15.67 -24.48
CA TYR A 3 7.54 14.25 -24.46
C TYR A 3 8.84 14.04 -25.24
N HIS A 4 9.86 13.50 -24.58
CA HIS A 4 11.09 13.09 -25.26
C HIS A 4 11.11 11.57 -25.46
N ASN A 5 11.22 11.15 -26.71
CA ASN A 5 11.33 9.74 -27.10
C ASN A 5 12.80 9.32 -27.14
N LYS A 6 13.18 8.39 -26.25
CA LYS A 6 14.35 7.54 -26.44
C LYS A 6 13.87 6.09 -26.27
N ASN A 7 13.99 5.29 -27.33
CA ASN A 7 13.71 3.85 -27.34
C ASN A 7 12.24 3.45 -27.11
N GLY A 8 11.25 4.26 -27.53
CA GLY A 8 9.82 3.91 -27.39
C GLY A 8 9.25 4.12 -25.99
N LEU A 9 10.02 4.71 -25.08
CA LEU A 9 9.58 5.14 -23.76
C LEU A 9 9.28 6.64 -23.79
N LEU A 10 8.08 7.01 -23.36
CA LEU A 10 7.73 8.40 -23.11
C LEU A 10 7.95 8.71 -21.62
N TYR A 11 8.59 9.84 -21.36
CA TYR A 11 8.80 10.37 -20.03
C TYR A 11 7.96 11.65 -19.91
N ALA A 12 6.98 11.67 -19.00
CA ALA A 12 6.28 12.90 -18.65
C ALA A 12 6.94 13.51 -17.41
N SER A 13 7.49 14.72 -17.56
CA SER A 13 7.88 15.59 -16.45
C SER A 13 6.66 16.47 -16.13
N THR A 14 6.17 16.45 -14.89
CA THR A 14 5.22 17.47 -14.45
C THR A 14 6.01 18.61 -13.83
N ASP A 15 5.97 19.80 -14.44
CA ASP A 15 6.62 20.99 -13.92
C ASP A 15 5.86 21.53 -12.69
N LYS A 16 5.98 20.86 -11.53
CA LYS A 16 5.66 21.44 -10.22
C LYS A 16 6.66 20.96 -9.16
N PRO A 17 7.19 21.87 -8.33
CA PRO A 17 8.30 21.55 -7.44
C PRO A 17 7.79 20.79 -6.21
N LEU A 18 8.06 19.48 -6.18
CA LEU A 18 8.47 18.65 -5.02
C LEU A 18 8.24 17.17 -5.40
N GLY A 19 9.32 16.52 -5.83
CA GLY A 19 9.36 15.08 -6.12
C GLY A 19 9.10 14.75 -7.58
N LEU A 20 10.15 14.74 -8.40
CA LEU A 20 10.10 14.28 -9.79
C LEU A 20 9.81 12.77 -9.83
N TYR A 21 8.53 12.38 -9.87
CA TYR A 21 8.14 11.00 -10.15
C TYR A 21 8.11 10.83 -11.67
N ILE A 22 9.19 10.29 -12.24
CA ILE A 22 9.24 9.96 -13.66
C ILE A 22 8.35 8.73 -13.88
N MET A 23 7.10 8.96 -14.26
CA MET A 23 6.24 7.91 -14.80
C MET A 23 6.82 7.51 -16.15
N LYS A 24 7.36 6.30 -16.24
CA LYS A 24 7.64 5.67 -17.53
C LYS A 24 6.29 5.41 -18.18
N TYR A 25 6.09 5.87 -19.40
CA TYR A 25 4.94 5.49 -20.20
C TYR A 25 5.40 4.62 -21.36
N VAL A 26 4.61 3.59 -21.68
CA VAL A 26 4.75 2.79 -22.90
C VAL A 26 3.65 3.24 -23.85
N VAL A 27 4.00 3.41 -25.13
CA VAL A 27 3.01 3.69 -26.18
C VAL A 27 2.54 2.36 -26.75
N ILE A 28 1.25 2.05 -26.58
CA ILE A 28 0.59 0.89 -27.19
C ILE A 28 -0.57 1.45 -28.02
N ASP A 29 -0.60 1.14 -29.32
CA ASP A 29 -1.63 1.59 -30.26
C ASP A 29 -1.87 3.12 -30.25
N GLY A 30 -0.80 3.91 -30.09
CA GLY A 30 -0.86 5.38 -30.08
C GLY A 30 -1.35 6.01 -28.76
N VAL A 31 -1.62 5.19 -27.73
CA VAL A 31 -2.04 5.66 -26.40
C VAL A 31 -0.89 5.55 -25.41
N SER A 32 -0.57 6.64 -24.70
CA SER A 32 0.41 6.63 -23.62
C SER A 32 -0.18 5.98 -22.37
N LYS A 33 0.33 4.81 -21.98
CA LYS A 33 -0.06 4.12 -20.74
C LYS A 33 1.09 4.15 -19.74
N PRO A 34 0.85 4.32 -18.42
CA PRO A 34 1.90 4.14 -17.43
C PRO A 34 2.57 2.77 -17.63
N ALA A 35 3.85 2.65 -17.35
CA ALA A 35 4.55 1.37 -17.29
C ALA A 35 4.01 0.60 -16.08
N GLU A 36 2.86 -0.03 -16.30
CA GLU A 36 2.06 -0.81 -15.37
C GLU A 36 2.88 -1.89 -14.64
N ASP A 37 4.02 -2.29 -15.20
CA ASP A 37 4.89 -3.37 -14.70
C ASP A 37 5.85 -2.98 -13.54
N SER A 38 5.84 -1.72 -13.08
CA SER A 38 6.81 -1.24 -12.08
C SER A 38 6.31 -1.16 -10.63
N MET A 39 5.01 -1.33 -10.40
CA MET A 39 4.38 -1.19 -9.08
C MET A 39 4.55 -2.46 -8.23
N ALA A 40 4.91 -2.31 -6.95
CA ALA A 40 4.95 -3.42 -6.00
C ALA A 40 3.60 -4.16 -5.97
N TYR A 41 3.62 -5.48 -6.16
CA TYR A 41 2.40 -6.31 -6.26
C TYR A 41 1.43 -5.92 -7.39
N GLY A 42 1.85 -5.11 -8.36
CA GLY A 42 0.98 -4.66 -9.46
C GLY A 42 0.43 -5.80 -10.33
N ASN A 43 1.09 -6.96 -10.32
CA ASN A 43 0.68 -8.18 -11.00
C ASN A 43 -0.51 -8.90 -10.33
N LEU A 44 -0.96 -8.45 -9.15
CA LEU A 44 -2.08 -9.04 -8.40
C LEU A 44 -3.38 -8.24 -8.54
N VAL A 45 -3.36 -7.13 -9.28
CA VAL A 45 -4.48 -6.19 -9.42
C VAL A 45 -4.65 -5.83 -10.90
N ASP A 46 -5.81 -5.29 -11.28
CA ASP A 46 -6.07 -4.82 -12.64
C ASP A 46 -5.49 -3.43 -12.92
N ALA A 47 -5.59 -2.98 -14.17
CA ALA A 47 -5.04 -1.69 -14.61
C ALA A 47 -5.74 -0.49 -13.95
N ASP A 48 -7.06 -0.56 -13.77
CA ASP A 48 -7.84 0.52 -13.17
C ASP A 48 -7.45 0.74 -11.70
N PHE A 49 -7.22 -0.36 -10.96
CA PHE A 49 -6.71 -0.32 -9.61
C PHE A 49 -5.31 0.31 -9.55
N ARG A 50 -4.38 -0.11 -10.43
CA ARG A 50 -3.02 0.47 -10.50
C ARG A 50 -3.08 1.97 -10.79
N GLN A 51 -3.88 2.37 -11.78
CA GLN A 51 -4.04 3.76 -12.16
C GLN A 51 -4.58 4.60 -10.98
N LYS A 52 -5.62 4.12 -10.31
CA LYS A 52 -6.19 4.78 -9.13
C LYS A 52 -5.17 4.88 -7.98
N VAL A 53 -4.35 3.84 -7.76
CA VAL A 53 -3.28 3.88 -6.75
C VAL A 53 -2.25 4.98 -7.04
N PHE A 54 -1.82 5.14 -8.30
CA PHE A 54 -0.92 6.24 -8.66
C PHE A 54 -1.52 7.61 -8.35
N GLU A 55 -2.78 7.81 -8.70
CA GLU A 55 -3.50 9.07 -8.48
C GLU A 55 -3.64 9.42 -7.00
N ILE A 56 -4.09 8.47 -6.18
CA ILE A 56 -4.26 8.72 -4.74
C ILE A 56 -2.89 8.88 -4.06
N ALA A 57 -1.85 8.16 -4.49
CA ALA A 57 -0.51 8.27 -3.94
C ALA A 57 0.11 9.65 -4.19
N ASP A 58 -0.08 10.22 -5.39
CA ASP A 58 0.35 11.60 -5.69
C ASP A 58 -0.36 12.61 -4.78
N ARG A 59 -1.69 12.48 -4.61
CA ARG A 59 -2.45 13.36 -3.71
C ARG A 59 -2.04 13.22 -2.25
N LEU A 60 -1.70 12.00 -1.83
CA LEU A 60 -1.20 11.70 -0.48
C LEU A 60 0.29 12.07 -0.29
N LYS A 61 1.00 12.42 -1.36
CA LYS A 61 2.44 12.76 -1.37
C LYS A 61 3.32 11.63 -0.83
N ILE A 62 3.02 10.40 -1.26
CA ILE A 62 3.78 9.18 -0.94
C ILE A 62 4.05 8.35 -2.21
N PRO A 63 5.07 7.48 -2.22
CA PRO A 63 5.25 6.51 -3.30
C PRO A 63 4.07 5.52 -3.39
N PRO A 64 3.59 5.17 -4.59
CA PRO A 64 2.45 4.24 -4.79
C PRO A 64 2.74 2.83 -4.26
N ASP A 65 3.99 2.38 -4.36
CA ASP A 65 4.48 1.13 -3.77
C ASP A 65 4.18 1.02 -2.26
N TYR A 66 4.09 2.14 -1.54
CA TYR A 66 3.83 2.12 -0.11
C TYR A 66 2.37 1.76 0.16
N LEU A 67 1.43 2.33 -0.59
CA LEU A 67 0.02 1.94 -0.50
C LEU A 67 -0.17 0.47 -0.86
N MET A 68 0.46 0.02 -1.95
CA MET A 68 0.39 -1.39 -2.34
C MET A 68 0.96 -2.32 -1.28
N THR A 69 2.05 -1.92 -0.62
CA THR A 69 2.65 -2.70 0.46
C THR A 69 1.71 -2.80 1.66
N VAL A 70 1.09 -1.70 2.07
CA VAL A 70 0.12 -1.70 3.17
C VAL A 70 -1.08 -2.57 2.84
N MET A 71 -1.69 -2.39 1.66
CA MET A 71 -2.82 -3.21 1.24
C MET A 71 -2.46 -4.69 1.11
N ALA A 72 -1.24 -4.99 0.68
CA ALA A 72 -0.75 -6.37 0.65
C ALA A 72 -0.65 -6.97 2.05
N ILE A 73 -0.19 -6.22 3.05
CA ILE A 73 -0.13 -6.68 4.45
C ILE A 73 -1.55 -6.92 4.99
N GLU A 74 -2.42 -5.93 4.86
CA GLU A 74 -3.76 -5.91 5.44
C GLU A 74 -4.72 -6.94 4.83
N THR A 75 -4.47 -7.34 3.58
CA THR A 75 -5.29 -8.34 2.87
C THR A 75 -4.65 -9.73 2.81
N SER A 76 -3.48 -9.94 3.41
CA SER A 76 -2.79 -11.24 3.29
C SER A 76 -3.52 -12.36 4.04
N LYS A 77 -3.67 -13.51 3.39
CA LYS A 77 -4.17 -14.76 4.01
C LYS A 77 -3.01 -15.74 4.22
N ASN A 78 -3.11 -16.56 5.27
CA ASN A 78 -2.19 -17.69 5.44
C ASN A 78 -2.61 -18.83 4.51
N VAL A 79 -1.73 -19.20 3.59
CA VAL A 79 -1.86 -20.34 2.69
C VAL A 79 -0.65 -21.24 2.94
N ASN A 80 -0.86 -22.40 3.56
CA ASN A 80 0.18 -23.39 3.85
C ASN A 80 1.40 -22.80 4.58
N GLY A 81 1.17 -21.95 5.60
CA GLY A 81 2.23 -21.32 6.38
C GLY A 81 2.84 -20.07 5.74
N LYS A 82 2.34 -19.63 4.58
CA LYS A 82 2.82 -18.45 3.86
C LYS A 82 1.74 -17.37 3.80
N MET A 83 2.11 -16.13 4.11
CA MET A 83 1.24 -14.98 3.88
C MET A 83 1.18 -14.65 2.39
N VAL A 84 -0.02 -14.67 1.82
CA VAL A 84 -0.30 -14.39 0.41
C VAL A 84 -1.25 -13.19 0.32
N PRO A 85 -0.80 -12.05 -0.24
CA PRO A 85 -1.66 -10.89 -0.49
C PRO A 85 -2.81 -11.24 -1.42
N THR A 86 -4.02 -10.74 -1.11
CA THR A 86 -5.19 -11.00 -1.96
C THR A 86 -5.77 -9.75 -2.61
N PHE A 87 -5.54 -8.56 -2.04
CA PHE A 87 -6.20 -7.31 -2.47
C PHE A 87 -7.74 -7.42 -2.52
N ASP A 88 -8.30 -8.34 -1.73
CA ASP A 88 -9.73 -8.62 -1.65
C ASP A 88 -10.41 -7.53 -0.80
N PRO A 89 -11.30 -6.70 -1.38
CA PRO A 89 -11.94 -5.60 -0.66
C PRO A 89 -12.98 -6.07 0.36
N SER A 90 -13.37 -7.34 0.30
CA SER A 90 -14.34 -7.96 1.22
C SER A 90 -13.68 -8.71 2.38
N ILE A 91 -12.34 -8.82 2.38
CA ILE A 91 -11.63 -9.62 3.37
C ILE A 91 -11.89 -9.11 4.79
N LYS A 92 -12.33 -10.02 5.66
CA LYS A 92 -12.63 -9.75 7.05
C LYS A 92 -11.67 -10.50 7.96
N ASN A 93 -11.12 -9.81 8.96
CA ASN A 93 -10.38 -10.48 10.02
C ASN A 93 -11.36 -11.20 10.98
N PRO A 94 -11.29 -12.53 11.14
CA PRO A 94 -12.16 -13.28 12.05
C PRO A 94 -12.11 -12.73 13.47
N GLY A 95 -13.28 -12.54 14.10
CA GLY A 95 -13.37 -11.97 15.44
C GLY A 95 -13.19 -10.44 15.52
N SER A 96 -13.00 -9.76 14.38
CA SER A 96 -12.90 -8.29 14.30
C SER A 96 -14.02 -7.70 13.43
N SER A 97 -14.21 -6.39 13.56
CA SER A 97 -15.02 -5.58 12.62
C SER A 97 -14.23 -5.13 11.38
N ALA A 98 -12.92 -5.34 11.37
CA ALA A 98 -12.03 -4.93 10.30
C ALA A 98 -12.37 -5.57 8.96
N VAL A 99 -12.46 -4.76 7.90
CA VAL A 99 -12.81 -5.16 6.53
C VAL A 99 -11.94 -4.45 5.49
N GLY A 100 -11.59 -5.17 4.42
CA GLY A 100 -11.11 -4.60 3.16
C GLY A 100 -9.63 -4.25 3.11
N LEU A 101 -9.28 -3.44 2.12
CA LEU A 101 -7.93 -3.14 1.65
C LEU A 101 -6.99 -2.59 2.72
N ILE A 102 -7.52 -1.89 3.74
CA ILE A 102 -6.75 -1.44 4.91
C ILE A 102 -7.42 -1.84 6.23
N GLN A 103 -8.27 -2.87 6.21
CA GLN A 103 -8.90 -3.42 7.41
C GLN A 103 -9.70 -2.37 8.23
N PHE A 104 -10.53 -1.58 7.55
CA PHE A 104 -11.38 -0.55 8.16
C PHE A 104 -12.22 -1.11 9.31
N MET A 105 -12.02 -0.58 10.52
CA MET A 105 -12.85 -0.91 11.67
C MET A 105 -14.20 -0.17 11.61
N LYS A 106 -15.21 -0.68 12.32
CA LYS A 106 -16.57 -0.12 12.34
C LYS A 106 -16.62 1.38 12.68
N ALA A 107 -15.83 1.84 13.66
CA ALA A 107 -15.76 3.25 14.03
C ALA A 107 -15.19 4.10 12.88
N THR A 108 -14.05 3.68 12.32
CA THR A 108 -13.44 4.34 11.15
C THR A 108 -14.40 4.42 9.97
N ALA A 109 -15.09 3.32 9.64
CA ALA A 109 -16.06 3.30 8.55
C ALA A 109 -17.19 4.34 8.78
N LYS A 110 -17.68 4.45 10.02
CA LYS A 110 -18.68 5.44 10.40
C LYS A 110 -18.17 6.88 10.24
N ASP A 111 -16.94 7.15 10.70
CA ASP A 111 -16.33 8.48 10.58
C ASP A 111 -16.09 8.89 9.12
N LEU A 112 -15.90 7.90 8.24
CA LEU A 112 -15.81 8.08 6.79
C LEU A 112 -17.18 8.16 6.08
N GLY A 113 -18.28 8.18 6.83
CA GLY A 113 -19.64 8.28 6.29
C GLY A 113 -20.15 7.01 5.62
N THR A 114 -19.64 5.84 6.01
CA THR A 114 -20.05 4.53 5.46
C THR A 114 -20.20 3.48 6.57
N THR A 115 -20.28 2.20 6.19
CA THR A 115 -20.25 1.06 7.14
C THR A 115 -19.33 -0.04 6.61
N THR A 116 -18.91 -0.94 7.49
CA THR A 116 -18.12 -2.13 7.15
C THR A 116 -18.85 -3.04 6.15
N GLU A 117 -20.18 -3.12 6.23
CA GLU A 117 -21.01 -3.90 5.32
C GLU A 117 -21.08 -3.27 3.93
N LYS A 118 -21.08 -1.93 3.83
CA LYS A 118 -21.01 -1.23 2.55
C LYS A 118 -19.61 -1.37 1.94
N LEU A 119 -18.56 -1.18 2.75
CA LEU A 119 -17.17 -1.35 2.32
C LEU A 119 -16.92 -2.75 1.78
N ALA A 120 -17.42 -3.80 2.44
CA ALA A 120 -17.25 -5.19 2.00
C ALA A 120 -17.89 -5.51 0.64
N LYS A 121 -18.87 -4.69 0.22
CA LYS A 121 -19.61 -4.85 -1.06
C LYS A 121 -19.05 -3.99 -2.19
N MET A 122 -18.08 -3.14 -1.90
CA MET A 122 -17.44 -2.29 -2.91
C MET A 122 -16.49 -3.10 -3.79
N SER A 123 -16.31 -2.62 -5.02
CA SER A 123 -15.14 -3.04 -5.80
C SER A 123 -13.85 -2.59 -5.10
N ALA A 124 -12.73 -3.22 -5.44
CA ALA A 124 -11.43 -2.82 -4.90
C ALA A 124 -11.10 -1.37 -5.30
N VAL A 125 -11.45 -0.96 -6.53
CA VAL A 125 -11.22 0.40 -7.03
C VAL A 125 -12.07 1.42 -6.29
N ASP A 126 -13.36 1.17 -6.04
CA ASP A 126 -14.21 2.08 -5.26
C ASP A 126 -13.72 2.23 -3.82
N GLN A 127 -13.23 1.13 -3.23
CA GLN A 127 -12.72 1.16 -1.87
C GLN A 127 -11.44 2.00 -1.72
N LEU A 128 -10.68 2.21 -2.81
CA LEU A 128 -9.51 3.11 -2.80
C LEU A 128 -9.87 4.57 -2.49
N ASP A 129 -11.09 5.03 -2.80
CA ASP A 129 -11.54 6.37 -2.40
C ASP A 129 -11.61 6.50 -0.87
N TYR A 130 -11.96 5.42 -0.17
CA TYR A 130 -12.00 5.38 1.29
C TYR A 130 -10.59 5.22 1.88
N VAL A 131 -9.68 4.53 1.18
CA VAL A 131 -8.26 4.47 1.56
C VAL A 131 -7.66 5.88 1.51
N GLU A 132 -7.92 6.64 0.44
CA GLU A 132 -7.46 8.02 0.32
C GLU A 132 -8.06 8.90 1.43
N LYS A 133 -9.39 8.86 1.64
CA LYS A 133 -10.05 9.65 2.70
C LYS A 133 -9.48 9.36 4.08
N TYR A 134 -9.20 8.10 4.39
CA TYR A 134 -8.61 7.69 5.65
C TYR A 134 -7.18 8.21 5.83
N LEU A 135 -6.35 8.16 4.79
CA LEU A 135 -4.94 8.55 4.86
C LEU A 135 -4.71 10.06 4.72
N LYS A 136 -5.69 10.81 4.21
CA LYS A 136 -5.60 12.27 3.99
C LYS A 136 -5.13 13.08 5.23
N PRO A 137 -5.56 12.79 6.48
CA PRO A 137 -5.07 13.50 7.67
C PRO A 137 -3.58 13.27 7.99
N TYR A 138 -2.93 12.32 7.33
CA TYR A 138 -1.53 11.94 7.53
C TYR A 138 -0.58 12.49 6.46
N VAL A 139 -1.09 13.24 5.47
CA VAL A 139 -0.25 13.90 4.47
C VAL A 139 0.83 14.75 5.15
N GLY A 140 2.09 14.60 4.71
CA GLY A 140 3.25 15.25 5.31
C GLY A 140 3.82 14.56 6.56
N LYS A 141 3.09 13.62 7.18
CA LYS A 141 3.56 12.82 8.32
C LYS A 141 4.14 11.47 7.90
N MET A 142 3.70 10.93 6.76
CA MET A 142 4.14 9.64 6.23
C MET A 142 5.43 9.78 5.42
N LYS A 143 6.60 9.62 6.06
CA LYS A 143 7.90 9.84 5.41
C LYS A 143 8.56 8.55 4.90
N SER A 144 8.02 7.39 5.26
CA SER A 144 8.50 6.07 4.85
C SER A 144 7.35 5.07 4.72
N VAL A 145 7.63 3.90 4.15
CA VAL A 145 6.62 2.84 3.97
C VAL A 145 6.06 2.39 5.32
N GLU A 146 6.91 2.31 6.34
CA GLU A 146 6.46 1.98 7.69
C GLU A 146 5.61 3.09 8.33
N ASP A 147 5.81 4.36 8.00
CA ASP A 147 4.91 5.42 8.50
C ASP A 147 3.51 5.32 7.85
N VAL A 148 3.42 4.93 6.57
CA VAL A 148 2.11 4.65 5.92
C VAL A 148 1.43 3.46 6.58
N TYR A 149 2.19 2.39 6.87
CA TYR A 149 1.65 1.24 7.60
C TYR A 149 1.22 1.61 9.03
N LEU A 150 2.02 2.40 9.75
CA LEU A 150 1.68 2.85 11.10
C LEU A 150 0.46 3.79 11.11
N ALA A 151 0.19 4.53 10.04
CA ALA A 151 -1.04 5.30 9.92
C ALA A 151 -2.30 4.43 9.93
N VAL A 152 -2.20 3.16 9.53
CA VAL A 152 -3.29 2.16 9.61
C VAL A 152 -3.22 1.36 10.90
N PHE A 153 -2.03 0.89 11.27
CA PHE A 153 -1.82 -0.07 12.36
C PHE A 153 -1.81 0.57 13.75
N TYR A 154 -1.05 1.66 13.93
CA TYR A 154 -0.87 2.32 15.22
C TYR A 154 -0.33 3.76 15.05
N PRO A 155 -1.21 4.74 14.77
CA PRO A 155 -0.79 6.09 14.36
C PRO A 155 0.12 6.82 15.34
N ASN A 156 -0.01 6.54 16.64
CA ASN A 156 0.79 7.16 17.69
C ASN A 156 2.29 6.84 17.61
N ALA A 157 2.68 5.82 16.84
CA ALA A 157 4.07 5.44 16.61
C ALA A 157 4.73 6.15 15.41
N ILE A 158 3.97 6.91 14.61
CA ILE A 158 4.54 7.70 13.51
C ILE A 158 5.56 8.71 14.07
N GLY A 159 6.72 8.81 13.42
CA GLY A 159 7.80 9.70 13.84
C GLY A 159 8.56 9.28 15.11
N LYS A 160 8.17 8.19 15.79
CA LYS A 160 8.96 7.63 16.89
C LYS A 160 10.26 6.99 16.38
N LYS A 161 11.24 6.80 17.27
CA LYS A 161 12.50 6.09 16.96
C LYS A 161 12.27 4.57 16.89
N ASP A 162 13.19 3.84 16.28
CA ASP A 162 13.08 2.38 16.09
C ASP A 162 12.95 1.61 17.41
N GLY A 163 13.56 2.09 18.49
CA GLY A 163 13.46 1.49 19.83
C GLY A 163 12.15 1.79 20.58
N TYR A 164 11.16 2.43 19.95
CA TYR A 164 9.84 2.60 20.57
C TYR A 164 9.17 1.24 20.76
N GLU A 165 8.88 0.89 22.00
CA GLU A 165 8.19 -0.34 22.38
C GLU A 165 6.68 -0.15 22.35
N PHE A 166 5.97 -1.08 21.72
CA PHE A 166 4.52 -1.07 21.69
C PHE A 166 3.94 -1.62 23.00
N PRO A 167 2.73 -1.18 23.40
CA PRO A 167 2.03 -1.77 24.55
C PRO A 167 1.82 -3.27 24.40
N GLN A 168 1.73 -3.98 25.52
CA GLN A 168 1.62 -5.44 25.50
C GLN A 168 0.34 -5.94 24.81
N SER A 169 -0.73 -5.14 24.83
CA SER A 169 -1.96 -5.41 24.06
C SER A 169 -1.75 -5.43 22.55
N ILE A 170 -0.75 -4.72 22.04
CA ILE A 170 -0.35 -4.73 20.62
C ILE A 170 0.66 -5.86 20.36
N TYR A 171 1.57 -6.13 21.29
CA TYR A 171 2.54 -7.23 21.16
C TYR A 171 1.86 -8.60 21.06
N GLN A 172 0.93 -8.94 21.97
CA GLN A 172 0.37 -10.29 22.07
C GLN A 172 -0.19 -10.86 20.75
N PRO A 173 -1.04 -10.14 19.99
CA PRO A 173 -1.52 -10.62 18.69
C PRO A 173 -0.44 -10.61 17.59
N ASN A 174 0.63 -9.82 17.76
CA ASN A 174 1.68 -9.59 16.77
C ASN A 174 3.03 -10.25 17.12
N LYS A 175 3.06 -11.16 18.11
CA LYS A 175 4.29 -11.81 18.60
C LYS A 175 5.12 -12.52 17.52
N GLY A 176 4.52 -12.86 16.37
CA GLY A 176 5.26 -13.41 15.22
C GLY A 176 6.23 -12.41 14.56
N LEU A 177 6.13 -11.12 14.91
CA LEU A 177 7.01 -10.05 14.45
C LEU A 177 8.19 -9.81 15.39
N ASP A 178 8.14 -10.28 16.64
CA ASP A 178 9.27 -10.28 17.57
C ASP A 178 10.34 -11.25 17.06
N LYS A 179 11.45 -10.69 16.57
CA LYS A 179 12.48 -11.47 15.86
C LYS A 179 13.57 -11.99 16.79
N ASP A 180 13.92 -11.22 17.81
CA ASP A 180 14.94 -11.60 18.77
C ASP A 180 14.36 -12.39 19.96
N LYS A 181 13.02 -12.50 20.03
CA LYS A 181 12.24 -13.24 21.04
C LYS A 181 12.43 -12.68 22.44
N ASN A 182 12.62 -11.36 22.55
CA ASN A 182 12.81 -10.68 23.83
C ASN A 182 11.50 -10.38 24.57
N GLY A 183 10.34 -10.73 24.00
CA GLY A 183 9.03 -10.53 24.61
C GLY A 183 8.44 -9.15 24.38
N LYS A 184 9.01 -8.37 23.45
CA LYS A 184 8.60 -7.01 23.10
C LYS A 184 8.41 -6.91 21.60
N LEU A 185 7.64 -5.90 21.20
CA LEU A 185 7.54 -5.48 19.81
C LEU A 185 8.02 -4.04 19.72
N THR A 186 8.92 -3.78 18.79
CA THR A 186 9.49 -2.45 18.58
C THR A 186 9.07 -1.86 17.22
N LYS A 187 9.15 -0.52 17.09
CA LYS A 187 8.98 0.15 15.79
C LYS A 187 9.98 -0.38 14.76
N GLY A 188 11.22 -0.67 15.16
CA GLY A 188 12.25 -1.23 14.29
C GLY A 188 11.88 -2.59 13.70
N GLU A 189 11.24 -3.45 14.48
CA GLU A 189 10.77 -4.76 14.00
C GLU A 189 9.61 -4.65 13.01
N ILE A 190 8.67 -3.76 13.28
CA ILE A 190 7.60 -3.40 12.35
C ILE A 190 8.21 -2.84 11.05
N ALA A 191 9.13 -1.89 11.14
CA ALA A 191 9.80 -1.31 9.98
C ALA A 191 10.52 -2.40 9.14
N ASN A 192 11.23 -3.31 9.80
CA ASN A 192 11.90 -4.43 9.12
C ASN A 192 10.90 -5.38 8.44
N PHE A 193 9.77 -5.66 9.08
CA PHE A 193 8.70 -6.45 8.47
C PHE A 193 8.14 -5.76 7.22
N VAL A 194 7.72 -4.50 7.33
CA VAL A 194 7.12 -3.74 6.23
C VAL A 194 8.08 -3.58 5.06
N ARG A 195 9.34 -3.21 5.32
CA ARG A 195 10.38 -3.06 4.28
C ARG A 195 10.68 -4.37 3.57
N ARG A 196 10.66 -5.52 4.27
CA ARG A 196 10.78 -6.84 3.62
C ARG A 196 9.58 -7.14 2.73
N THR A 197 8.37 -6.78 3.14
CA THR A 197 7.16 -6.95 2.33
C THR A 197 7.24 -6.10 1.06
N LEU A 198 7.60 -4.82 1.18
CA LEU A 198 7.86 -3.95 0.02
C LEU A 198 8.85 -4.57 -0.97
N LYS A 199 10.02 -5.02 -0.47
CA LYS A 199 11.04 -5.68 -1.31
C LYS A 199 10.53 -6.95 -2.01
N ARG A 200 9.57 -7.68 -1.44
CA ARG A 200 8.96 -8.85 -2.09
C ARG A 200 8.01 -8.42 -3.21
N GLY A 201 7.16 -7.43 -2.95
CA GLY A 201 6.25 -6.88 -3.97
C GLY A 201 7.00 -6.28 -5.16
N GLN A 202 8.13 -5.63 -4.91
CA GLN A 202 8.99 -5.10 -5.98
C GLN A 202 9.69 -6.20 -6.79
N LYS A 203 9.79 -7.42 -6.26
CA LYS A 203 10.36 -8.58 -6.98
C LYS A 203 9.33 -9.39 -7.74
N SER A 204 8.03 -9.27 -7.42
CA SER A 204 6.95 -10.03 -8.09
C SER A 204 6.58 -9.45 -9.47
N LYS A 205 7.53 -8.81 -10.15
CA LYS A 205 7.33 -8.21 -11.47
C LYS A 205 6.91 -9.29 -12.47
N PRO A 206 6.00 -9.00 -13.41
CA PRO A 206 5.83 -9.87 -14.56
C PRO A 206 7.21 -10.06 -15.21
N LYS A 207 7.58 -11.30 -15.56
CA LYS A 207 8.70 -11.52 -16.46
C LYS A 207 8.32 -10.78 -17.74
N SER A 208 9.09 -9.77 -18.13
CA SER A 208 8.95 -9.19 -19.46
C SER A 208 9.07 -10.34 -20.46
N THR A 209 7.98 -10.70 -21.11
CA THR A 209 8.06 -11.48 -22.35
C THR A 209 8.87 -10.59 -23.30
N PRO A 210 10.01 -11.05 -23.86
CA PRO A 210 10.64 -10.32 -24.94
C PRO A 210 9.57 -10.11 -26.02
N LEU A 211 9.38 -8.88 -26.49
CA LEU A 211 8.61 -8.67 -27.72
C LEU A 211 9.27 -9.52 -28.83
N PRO A 212 8.48 -10.18 -29.68
CA PRO A 212 9.01 -10.87 -30.86
C PRO A 212 9.79 -9.91 -31.77
#